data_AF-A0A2E0ZCY0-F1
#
_entry.id   AF-A0A2E0ZCY0-F1
#
_cell.length_a   1.000
_cell.length_b   1.000
_cell.length_c   1.000
_cell.angle_alpha   90.00
_cell.angle_beta   90.00
_cell.angle_gamma   90.00
#
_symmetry.space_group_name_H-M   'P 1'
#
loop_
_entity.id
_entity.type
_entity.pdbx_description
1 polymer ?
#
loop_
_entity_poly.entity_id
_entity_poly.type
_entity_poly.pdbx_seq_one_letter_code
_entity_poly.pdbx_strand_id
1 'polypeptide(L)'
;MQENMPFRKYDKVVTADDVTIGELVRIHHRQEDINPELRLYASYLEVWSIDFGGHVYVPIDYIDEYDEAAGSVYLTETKHTVQQETWDRAPAFIAGRKSQRQELPVPEGAKL
;
A
#
# COMPACT_ATOMS: atom_id res chain seq x y z
N MET A 1 2.66 0.23 17.29
CA MET A 1 2.18 1.63 17.43
C MET A 1 1.53 2.00 16.13
N GLN A 2 0.41 2.69 16.16
CA GLN A 2 -0.27 3.16 14.95
C GLN A 2 0.46 4.44 14.50
N GLU A 3 1.34 4.32 13.52
CA GLU A 3 1.97 5.49 12.92
C GLU A 3 0.94 6.16 12.03
N ASN A 4 0.58 7.41 12.34
CA ASN A 4 -0.23 8.23 11.45
C ASN A 4 0.62 8.57 10.23
N MET A 5 0.49 7.75 9.19
CA MET A 5 1.18 7.98 7.92
C MET A 5 0.57 9.21 7.21
N PRO A 6 1.40 10.12 6.67
CA PRO A 6 0.95 11.38 6.07
C PRO A 6 0.37 11.22 4.65
N PHE A 7 0.09 9.99 4.21
CA PHE A 7 -0.41 9.72 2.87
C PHE A 7 -1.84 10.21 2.69
N ARG A 8 -2.18 10.49 1.44
CA ARG A 8 -3.52 10.86 1.01
C ARG A 8 -4.09 9.77 0.11
N LYS A 9 -5.41 9.74 0.06
CA LYS A 9 -6.12 8.90 -0.88
C LYS A 9 -5.78 9.33 -2.30
N TYR A 10 -5.60 8.38 -3.19
CA TYR A 10 -5.19 8.57 -4.58
C TYR A 10 -3.76 9.04 -4.81
N ASP A 11 -2.92 9.13 -3.76
CA ASP A 11 -1.48 9.23 -3.99
C ASP A 11 -1.02 8.03 -4.82
N LYS A 12 -0.16 8.29 -5.79
CA LYS A 12 0.36 7.26 -6.70
C LYS A 12 1.33 6.36 -5.95
N VAL A 13 1.29 5.07 -6.21
CA VAL A 13 2.31 4.14 -5.73
C VAL A 13 3.26 3.83 -6.89
N VAL A 14 4.52 4.19 -6.73
CA VAL A 14 5.56 4.15 -7.76
C VAL A 14 6.65 3.18 -7.33
N THR A 15 7.09 2.33 -8.25
CA THR A 15 8.14 1.34 -8.01
C THR A 15 9.53 1.93 -8.22
N ALA A 16 10.57 1.23 -7.76
CA ALA A 16 11.96 1.68 -7.86
C ALA A 16 12.45 1.89 -9.31
N ASP A 17 11.77 1.28 -10.29
CA ASP A 17 11.98 1.47 -11.73
C ASP A 17 11.05 2.53 -12.35
N ASP A 18 10.56 3.47 -11.53
CA ASP A 18 9.70 4.61 -11.89
C ASP A 18 8.34 4.23 -12.51
N VAL A 19 7.87 3.00 -12.29
CA VAL A 19 6.57 2.57 -12.80
C VAL A 19 5.49 2.77 -11.76
N THR A 20 4.47 3.56 -12.11
CA THR A 20 3.25 3.67 -11.29
C THR A 20 2.46 2.36 -11.36
N ILE A 21 2.21 1.73 -10.21
CA ILE A 21 1.44 0.48 -10.12
C ILE A 21 -0.03 0.73 -9.79
N GLY A 22 -0.39 1.89 -9.27
CA GLY A 22 -1.77 2.25 -8.99
C GLY A 22 -1.91 3.41 -8.01
N GLU A 23 -3.11 3.53 -7.46
CA GLU A 23 -3.51 4.63 -6.55
C GLU A 23 -3.83 4.09 -5.16
N LEU A 24 -3.33 4.77 -4.14
CA LEU A 24 -3.52 4.39 -2.74
C LEU A 24 -4.98 4.60 -2.31
N VAL A 25 -5.60 3.56 -1.75
CA VAL A 25 -7.00 3.60 -1.31
C VAL A 25 -7.11 3.78 0.20
N ARG A 26 -6.38 2.97 0.95
CA ARG A 26 -6.38 2.93 2.42
C ARG A 26 -5.19 2.16 2.95
N ILE A 27 -5.02 2.12 4.27
CA ILE A 27 -4.01 1.32 4.96
C ILE A 27 -4.69 0.29 5.85
N HIS A 28 -4.15 -0.93 5.87
CA HIS A 28 -4.56 -2.00 6.77
C HIS A 28 -3.49 -2.26 7.80
N HIS A 29 -3.84 -2.17 9.08
CA HIS A 29 -2.95 -2.54 10.17
C HIS A 29 -3.34 -3.90 10.73
N ARG A 30 -2.37 -4.80 10.79
CA ARG A 30 -2.48 -6.09 11.47
C ARG A 30 -2.70 -5.85 12.97
N GLN A 31 -3.62 -6.61 13.56
CA GLN A 31 -3.91 -6.61 15.00
C GLN A 31 -3.37 -7.85 15.72
N GLU A 32 -2.85 -8.81 14.94
CA GLU A 32 -2.19 -10.04 15.39
C GLU A 32 -0.65 -9.85 15.43
N ASP A 33 0.08 -10.90 15.81
CA ASP A 33 1.55 -10.87 15.89
C ASP A 33 2.22 -10.51 14.56
N ILE A 34 3.30 -9.74 14.67
CA ILE A 34 4.14 -9.28 13.55
C ILE A 34 5.39 -10.16 13.50
N ASN A 35 5.69 -10.70 12.33
CA ASN A 35 6.91 -11.49 12.10
C ASN A 35 7.38 -11.30 10.63
N PRO A 36 8.33 -10.39 10.38
CA PRO A 36 8.83 -10.11 9.03
C PRO A 36 9.54 -11.31 8.39
N GLU A 37 10.18 -12.19 9.16
CA GLU A 37 10.82 -13.41 8.63
C GLU A 37 9.79 -14.37 8.01
N LEU A 38 8.56 -14.34 8.53
CA LEU A 38 7.42 -15.07 8.00
C LEU A 38 6.55 -14.20 7.07
N ARG A 39 7.02 -13.00 6.69
CA ARG A 39 6.30 -12.01 5.87
C ARG A 39 4.95 -11.59 6.47
N LEU A 40 4.85 -11.63 7.80
CA LEU A 40 3.70 -11.14 8.57
C LEU A 40 3.94 -9.67 8.94
N TYR A 41 3.85 -8.80 7.95
CA TYR A 41 4.12 -7.37 8.13
C TYR A 41 3.03 -6.68 8.95
N ALA A 42 3.42 -5.56 9.57
CA ALA A 42 2.58 -4.79 10.47
C ALA A 42 1.43 -4.09 9.74
N SER A 43 1.72 -3.49 8.57
CA SER A 43 0.73 -2.75 7.80
C SER A 43 0.91 -2.93 6.30
N TYR A 44 -0.18 -2.77 5.57
CA TYR A 44 -0.21 -2.88 4.11
C TYR A 44 -0.99 -1.71 3.52
N LEU A 45 -0.46 -1.14 2.44
CA LEU A 45 -1.18 -0.25 1.54
C LEU A 45 -2.14 -1.08 0.69
N GLU A 46 -3.42 -0.72 0.65
CA GLU A 46 -4.35 -1.21 -0.38
C GLU A 46 -4.29 -0.25 -1.57
N VAL A 47 -3.84 -0.74 -2.71
CA VAL A 47 -3.64 0.03 -3.94
C VAL A 47 -4.62 -0.45 -4.98
N TRP A 48 -5.42 0.46 -5.55
CA TRP A 48 -6.26 0.14 -6.71
C TRP A 48 -5.42 0.22 -7.99
N SER A 49 -5.41 -0.87 -8.75
CA SER A 49 -4.56 -1.04 -9.91
C SER A 49 -5.30 -1.66 -11.08
N ILE A 50 -5.32 -0.95 -12.20
CA ILE A 50 -5.84 -1.48 -13.47
C ILE A 50 -4.86 -2.52 -14.05
N ASP A 51 -3.56 -2.24 -13.98
CA ASP A 51 -2.49 -3.11 -14.50
C ASP A 51 -2.48 -4.51 -13.86
N PHE A 52 -2.88 -4.59 -12.60
CA PHE A 52 -2.95 -5.85 -11.83
C PHE A 52 -4.39 -6.38 -11.72
N GLY A 53 -5.35 -5.75 -12.41
CA GLY A 53 -6.73 -6.23 -12.49
C GLY A 53 -7.55 -6.08 -11.20
N GLY A 54 -7.16 -5.20 -10.28
CA GLY A 54 -7.87 -4.99 -9.02
C GLY A 54 -7.01 -4.40 -7.91
N HIS A 55 -7.12 -4.96 -6.70
CA HIS A 55 -6.39 -4.48 -5.53
C HIS A 55 -5.03 -5.17 -5.40
N VAL A 56 -3.99 -4.37 -5.11
CA VAL A 56 -2.65 -4.83 -4.74
C VAL A 56 -2.40 -4.43 -3.29
N TYR A 57 -1.77 -5.32 -2.51
CA TYR A 57 -1.50 -5.13 -1.08
C TYR A 57 0.00 -5.06 -0.83
N VAL A 58 0.51 -3.84 -0.70
CA VAL A 58 1.95 -3.57 -0.56
C VAL A 58 2.32 -3.42 0.91
N PRO A 59 3.24 -4.21 1.48
CA PRO A 59 3.71 -3.99 2.84
C PRO A 59 4.42 -2.64 2.97
N ILE A 60 4.17 -1.92 4.06
CA ILE A 60 4.77 -0.60 4.30
C ILE A 60 6.30 -0.66 4.43
N ASP A 61 6.84 -1.83 4.79
CA ASP A 61 8.27 -2.10 4.92
C ASP A 61 9.03 -1.94 3.58
N TYR A 62 8.30 -1.90 2.45
CA TYR A 62 8.86 -1.66 1.11
C TYR A 62 8.73 -0.21 0.64
N ILE A 63 8.32 0.73 1.50
CA ILE A 63 8.28 2.15 1.16
C ILE A 63 9.70 2.72 1.31
N ASP A 64 10.18 3.38 0.26
CA ASP A 64 11.46 4.10 0.26
C ASP A 64 11.25 5.55 0.71
N GLU A 65 10.44 6.29 -0.05
CA GLU A 65 10.16 7.69 0.21
C GLU A 65 8.71 8.08 -0.10
N TYR A 66 8.28 9.22 0.44
CA TYR A 66 7.00 9.84 0.13
C TYR A 66 7.21 11.29 -0.29
N ASP A 67 6.87 11.60 -1.53
CA ASP A 67 6.81 12.95 -2.06
C ASP A 67 5.37 13.47 -1.94
N GLU A 68 5.13 14.22 -0.85
CA GLU A 68 3.84 14.85 -0.58
C GLU A 68 3.46 15.90 -1.64
N ALA A 69 4.44 16.58 -2.24
CA ALA A 69 4.17 17.60 -3.25
C ALA A 69 3.73 16.96 -4.57
N ALA A 70 4.35 15.86 -4.98
CA ALA A 70 3.95 15.09 -6.15
C ALA A 70 2.76 14.14 -5.89
N GLY A 71 2.42 13.88 -4.61
CA GLY A 71 1.42 12.89 -4.23
C GLY A 71 1.82 11.49 -4.65
N SER A 72 3.06 11.09 -4.34
CA SER A 72 3.65 9.82 -4.77
C SER A 72 4.37 9.13 -3.63
N VAL A 73 4.03 7.85 -3.41
CA VAL A 73 4.70 6.93 -2.49
C VAL A 73 5.62 6.03 -3.32
N TYR A 74 6.92 6.12 -3.11
CA TYR A 74 7.92 5.34 -3.83
C TYR A 74 8.26 4.08 -3.04
N LEU A 75 8.40 2.98 -3.77
CA LEU A 75 8.75 1.67 -3.23
C LEU A 75 10.24 1.37 -3.47
N THR A 76 10.84 0.62 -2.57
CA THR A 76 12.21 0.10 -2.73
C THR A 76 12.31 -0.99 -3.80
N GLU A 77 11.17 -1.55 -4.23
CA GLU A 77 11.08 -2.69 -5.14
C GLU A 77 10.62 -2.30 -6.55
N THR A 78 11.06 -3.08 -7.54
CA THR A 78 10.67 -2.92 -8.95
C THR A 78 9.27 -3.49 -9.25
N LYS A 79 8.63 -3.05 -10.33
CA LYS A 79 7.35 -3.64 -10.80
C LYS A 79 7.43 -5.15 -11.02
N HIS A 80 8.56 -5.65 -11.53
CA HIS A 80 8.76 -7.09 -11.73
C HIS A 80 8.71 -7.85 -10.40
N THR A 81 9.33 -7.33 -9.33
CA THR A 81 9.25 -7.94 -7.99
C THR A 81 7.81 -7.96 -7.49
N VAL A 82 7.08 -6.84 -7.61
CA VAL A 82 5.67 -6.73 -7.20
C VAL A 82 4.79 -7.79 -7.87
N GLN A 83 5.02 -8.05 -9.17
CA GLN A 83 4.30 -9.08 -9.93
C GLN A 83 4.62 -10.51 -9.45
N GLN A 84 5.88 -10.79 -9.09
CA GLN A 84 6.30 -12.12 -8.66
C GLN A 84 5.86 -12.45 -7.22
N GLU A 85 5.81 -11.44 -6.35
CA GLU A 85 5.51 -11.62 -4.93
C GLU A 85 4.00 -11.83 -4.63
N THR A 86 3.15 -11.92 -5.67
CA THR A 86 1.70 -12.19 -5.56
C THR A 86 0.96 -11.23 -4.64
N TRP A 87 1.36 -9.95 -4.65
CA TRP A 87 0.69 -8.89 -3.88
C TRP A 87 -0.70 -8.55 -4.43
N ASP A 88 -1.12 -9.17 -5.54
CA ASP A 88 -2.49 -9.17 -6.07
C ASP A 88 -3.47 -9.98 -5.19
N ARG A 89 -2.98 -10.71 -4.19
CA ARG A 89 -3.81 -11.44 -3.23
C ARG A 89 -3.89 -10.74 -1.90
N ALA A 90 -5.12 -10.52 -1.42
CA ALA A 90 -5.35 -10.00 -0.09
C ALA A 90 -4.74 -10.92 0.98
N PRO A 91 -3.86 -10.40 1.86
CA PRO A 91 -3.39 -11.13 3.03
C PRO A 91 -4.55 -11.70 3.86
N ALA A 92 -4.37 -12.89 4.44
CA ALA A 92 -5.44 -13.62 5.13
C ALA A 92 -6.10 -12.82 6.26
N PHE A 93 -5.36 -12.01 7.00
CA PHE A 93 -5.91 -11.16 8.07
C PHE A 93 -6.79 -10.02 7.51
N ILE A 94 -6.48 -9.51 6.32
CA ILE A 94 -7.30 -8.51 5.62
C ILE A 94 -8.57 -9.16 5.09
N ALA A 95 -8.44 -10.30 4.41
CA ALA A 95 -9.58 -11.08 3.89
C ALA A 95 -10.53 -11.52 5.02
N GLY A 96 -9.98 -11.93 6.17
CA GLY A 96 -10.70 -12.30 7.37
C GLY A 96 -11.25 -11.12 8.19
N ARG A 97 -11.11 -9.87 7.70
CA ARG A 97 -11.55 -8.64 8.39
C ARG A 97 -10.97 -8.45 9.79
N LYS A 98 -9.74 -8.93 10.00
CA LYS A 98 -8.99 -8.80 11.26
C LYS A 98 -8.00 -7.62 11.24
N SER A 99 -8.01 -6.82 10.19
CA SER A 99 -7.24 -5.58 10.11
C SER A 99 -8.01 -4.40 10.69
N GLN A 100 -7.33 -3.50 11.39
CA GLN A 100 -7.84 -2.14 11.56
C GLN A 100 -7.59 -1.35 10.28
N ARG A 101 -8.63 -0.71 9.75
CA ARG A 101 -8.53 0.12 8.54
C ARG A 101 -8.25 1.56 8.93
N GLN A 102 -7.23 2.15 8.34
CA GLN A 102 -7.00 3.59 8.33
C GLN A 102 -7.46 4.12 6.97
N GLU A 103 -8.57 4.86 6.99
CA GLU A 103 -9.01 5.64 5.83
C GLU A 103 -8.11 6.87 5.68
N LEU A 104 -7.83 7.23 4.43
CA LEU A 104 -6.92 8.32 4.10
C LEU A 104 -7.69 9.60 3.76
N PRO A 105 -7.13 10.77 4.10
CA PRO A 105 -7.70 12.05 3.69
C PRO A 105 -7.70 12.15 2.16
N VAL A 106 -8.77 12.70 1.60
CA VAL A 106 -8.86 12.99 0.16
C VAL A 106 -8.11 14.30 -0.12
N PRO A 107 -7.28 14.39 -1.18
CA PRO A 107 -6.65 15.64 -1.59
C PRO A 107 -7.68 16.74 -1.85
N GLU A 108 -7.37 17.96 -1.42
CA GLU A 108 -8.26 19.10 -1.61
C GLU A 108 -8.49 19.35 -3.12
N GLY A 109 -9.76 19.38 -3.54
CA GLY A 109 -10.14 19.60 -4.94
C GLY A 109 -10.23 18.34 -5.82
N ALA A 110 -10.03 17.13 -5.28
CA ALA A 110 -10.31 15.90 -6.02
C ALA A 110 -11.82 15.81 -6.34
N LYS A 111 -12.18 15.83 -7.63
CA LYS A 111 -13.55 15.56 -8.08
C LYS A 111 -13.73 14.05 -8.22
N LEU A 112 -14.75 13.52 -7.55
CA LEU A 112 -15.21 12.13 -7.67
C LEU A 112 -15.76 11.83 -9.07
#